data_AF-A0A4Q7QVC3-F1
#
_entry.id   AF-A0A4Q7QVC3-F1
#
_cell.length_a   1.000
_cell.length_b   1.000
_cell.length_c   1.000
_cell.angle_alpha   90.00
_cell.angle_beta   90.00
_cell.angle_gamma   90.00
#
_symmetry.space_group_name_H-M   'P 1'
#
loop_
_entity.id
_entity.type
_entity.pdbx_description
1 polymer ?
#
loop_
_entity_poly.entity_id
_entity_poly.type
_entity_poly.pdbx_seq_one_letter_code
_entity_poly.pdbx_strand_id
1 'polypeptide(L)'
;MMLFLLLCLITAGLIIEVIQKRVLKIKDPDIEELWAELENRKWYEELISDPKLKEWVLLDKQNGLLKDPYYVRKIIESEGHRLGFVSYIKNKAK
;
A
#
# COMPACT_ATOMS: atom_id res chain seq x y z
N MET A 1 -28.93 -4.73 37.59
CA MET A 1 -27.51 -4.34 37.45
C MET A 1 -26.79 -5.07 36.32
N MET A 2 -26.77 -6.41 36.28
CA MET A 2 -26.09 -7.17 35.22
C MET A 2 -26.59 -6.87 33.79
N LEU A 3 -27.92 -6.74 33.60
CA LEU A 3 -28.51 -6.43 32.29
C LEU A 3 -28.03 -5.08 31.73
N PHE A 4 -27.87 -4.08 32.61
CA PHE A 4 -27.39 -2.75 32.26
C PHE A 4 -25.92 -2.77 31.83
N LEU A 5 -25.09 -3.55 32.54
CA LEU A 5 -23.68 -3.73 32.18
C LEU A 5 -23.54 -4.42 30.82
N LEU A 6 -24.37 -5.43 30.53
CA LEU A 6 -24.39 -6.11 29.24
C LEU A 6 -24.79 -5.16 28.09
N LEU A 7 -25.82 -4.34 28.31
CA LEU A 7 -26.26 -3.31 27.36
C LEU A 7 -25.16 -2.28 27.10
N CYS A 8 -24.42 -1.84 28.12
CA CYS A 8 -23.28 -0.94 27.99
C CYS A 8 -22.12 -1.58 27.19
N LEU A 9 -21.85 -2.86 27.40
CA LEU A 9 -20.80 -3.59 26.66
C LEU A 9 -21.16 -3.74 25.18
N ILE A 10 -22.40 -4.08 24.85
CA ILE A 10 -22.87 -4.23 23.47
C ILE A 10 -22.87 -2.87 22.75
N THR A 11 -23.35 -1.82 23.40
CA THR A 11 -23.35 -0.46 22.82
C THR A 11 -21.94 0.09 22.66
N ALA A 12 -21.03 -0.12 23.62
CA ALA A 12 -19.63 0.27 23.49
C ALA A 12 -18.92 -0.47 22.33
N GLY A 13 -19.18 -1.78 22.16
CA GLY A 13 -18.65 -2.56 21.03
C GLY A 13 -19.13 -2.04 19.67
N LEU A 14 -20.42 -1.76 19.54
CA LEU A 14 -20.99 -1.19 18.32
C LEU A 14 -20.47 0.22 18.03
N ILE A 15 -20.24 1.03 19.07
CA ILE A 15 -19.65 2.36 18.93
C ILE A 15 -18.18 2.25 18.50
N ILE A 16 -17.41 1.29 19.00
CA ILE A 16 -16.03 1.04 18.56
C ILE A 16 -16.00 0.65 17.09
N GLU A 17 -16.88 -0.23 16.60
CA GLU A 17 -16.94 -0.60 15.19
C GLU A 17 -17.37 0.58 14.28
N VAL A 18 -18.29 1.41 14.75
CA VAL A 18 -18.75 2.61 14.01
C VAL A 18 -17.69 3.71 14.01
N ILE A 19 -16.97 3.91 15.11
CA ILE A 19 -15.84 4.85 15.21
C ILE A 19 -14.67 4.32 14.38
N GLN A 20 -14.36 3.03 14.45
CA GLN A 20 -13.39 2.39 13.57
C GLN A 20 -13.78 2.61 12.11
N LYS A 21 -15.02 2.35 11.68
CA LYS A 21 -15.44 2.62 10.28
C LYS A 21 -15.44 4.11 9.90
N ARG A 22 -15.62 5.04 10.85
CA ARG A 22 -15.58 6.49 10.58
C ARG A 22 -14.16 7.07 10.57
N VAL A 23 -13.26 6.54 11.41
CA VAL A 23 -11.84 6.94 11.53
C VAL A 23 -11.00 6.17 10.51
N LEU A 24 -11.22 4.86 10.36
CA LEU A 24 -10.95 4.07 9.15
C LEU A 24 -12.06 4.27 8.12
N LYS A 25 -12.41 5.53 7.84
CA LYS A 25 -12.58 5.86 6.43
C LYS A 25 -11.30 5.33 5.80
N ILE A 26 -11.43 4.26 5.01
CA ILE A 26 -10.38 3.77 4.13
C ILE A 26 -9.98 4.99 3.35
N LYS A 27 -8.96 5.70 3.84
CA LYS A 27 -8.31 6.78 3.12
C LYS A 27 -7.88 6.04 1.87
N ASP A 28 -8.46 6.36 0.72
CA ASP A 28 -7.97 5.85 -0.54
C ASP A 28 -6.44 5.96 -0.45
N PRO A 29 -5.70 4.85 -0.62
CA PRO A 29 -4.28 4.85 -0.34
C PRO A 29 -3.68 6.01 -1.13
N ASP A 30 -3.14 7.00 -0.42
CA ASP A 30 -2.56 8.14 -1.10
C ASP A 30 -1.34 7.61 -1.84
N ILE A 31 -1.34 7.78 -3.16
CA ILE A 31 -0.29 7.25 -4.01
C ILE A 31 1.06 7.87 -3.64
N GLU A 32 1.07 9.11 -3.17
CA GLU A 32 2.29 9.79 -2.72
C GLU A 32 2.82 9.18 -1.42
N GLU A 33 1.94 8.90 -0.44
CA GLU A 33 2.32 8.22 0.80
C GLU A 33 2.88 6.82 0.51
N LEU A 34 2.24 6.09 -0.42
CA LEU A 34 2.70 4.76 -0.82
C LEU A 34 4.01 4.78 -1.60
N TRP A 35 4.25 5.79 -2.45
CA TRP A 35 5.54 5.95 -3.11
C TRP A 35 6.65 6.29 -2.12
N ALA A 36 6.38 7.14 -1.14
CA ALA A 36 7.33 7.42 -0.07
C ALA A 36 7.65 6.14 0.72
N GLU A 37 6.65 5.32 1.05
CA GLU A 37 6.89 4.03 1.69
C GLU A 37 7.71 3.08 0.81
N LEU A 38 7.37 3.00 -0.48
CA LEU A 38 8.07 2.19 -1.47
C LEU A 38 9.54 2.58 -1.59
N GLU A 39 9.83 3.88 -1.64
CA GLU A 39 11.18 4.44 -1.74
C GLU A 39 12.06 4.08 -0.54
N ASN A 40 11.47 3.89 0.64
CA ASN A 40 12.19 3.47 1.85
C ASN A 40 12.47 1.95 1.89
N ARG A 41 12.05 1.17 0.88
CA ARG A 41 12.30 -0.27 0.86
C ARG A 41 13.66 -0.55 0.21
N LYS A 42 14.53 -1.29 0.91
CA LYS A 42 15.86 -1.71 0.42
C LYS A 42 15.85 -2.32 -0.99
N TRP A 43 14.90 -3.22 -1.27
CA TRP A 43 14.79 -3.86 -2.58
C TRP A 43 14.45 -2.86 -3.69
N TYR A 44 13.74 -1.78 -3.36
CA TYR A 44 13.39 -0.73 -4.30
C TYR A 44 14.60 0.17 -4.56
N GLU A 45 15.33 0.54 -3.49
CA GLU A 45 16.63 1.23 -3.60
C GLU A 45 17.60 0.45 -4.50
N GLU A 46 17.72 -0.86 -4.29
CA GLU A 46 18.51 -1.75 -5.14
C GLU A 46 18.03 -1.75 -6.60
N LEU A 47 16.72 -1.76 -6.84
CA LEU A 47 16.14 -1.72 -8.19
C LEU A 47 16.49 -0.42 -8.92
N ILE A 48 16.36 0.73 -8.24
CA ILE A 48 16.60 2.05 -8.83
C ILE A 48 18.09 2.46 -8.81
N SER A 49 18.96 1.64 -8.22
CA SER A 49 20.41 1.86 -8.24
C SER A 49 20.99 1.73 -9.66
N ASP A 50 20.32 0.96 -10.53
CA ASP A 50 20.60 0.93 -11.96
C ASP A 50 19.90 2.11 -12.66
N PRO A 51 20.64 3.03 -13.31
CA PRO A 51 20.06 4.19 -13.98
C PRO A 51 19.03 3.84 -15.06
N LYS A 52 19.22 2.73 -15.80
CA LYS A 52 18.29 2.30 -16.86
C LYS A 52 16.97 1.82 -16.25
N LEU A 53 17.03 1.07 -15.16
CA LEU A 53 15.83 0.60 -14.45
C LEU A 53 15.11 1.76 -13.78
N LYS A 54 15.85 2.72 -13.21
CA LYS A 54 15.29 3.92 -12.59
C LYS A 54 14.43 4.74 -13.55
N GLU A 55 14.88 4.94 -14.78
CA GLU A 55 14.11 5.66 -15.81
C GLU A 55 12.77 4.98 -16.08
N TRP A 56 12.77 3.65 -16.24
CA TRP A 56 11.54 2.88 -16.43
C TRP A 56 10.60 2.94 -15.23
N VAL A 57 11.14 2.89 -14.01
CA VAL A 57 10.33 3.02 -12.79
C VAL A 57 9.68 4.41 -12.70
N LEU A 58 10.39 5.48 -13.08
CA LEU A 58 9.83 6.84 -13.12
C LEU A 58 8.72 6.97 -14.17
N LEU A 59 8.90 6.36 -15.35
CA LEU A 59 7.85 6.30 -16.37
C LEU A 59 6.64 5.50 -15.89
N ASP A 60 6.85 4.40 -15.16
CA ASP A 60 5.78 3.56 -14.62
C ASP A 60 4.96 4.27 -13.52
N LYS A 61 5.60 5.14 -12.71
CA LYS A 61 4.88 6.03 -11.77
C LYS A 61 3.89 6.96 -12.49
N GLN A 62 4.20 7.40 -13.71
CA GLN A 62 3.34 8.31 -14.46
C GLN A 62 2.25 7.58 -15.25
N ASN A 63 2.62 6.48 -15.92
CA ASN A 63 1.79 5.88 -16.97
C ASN A 63 1.58 4.36 -16.81
N GLY A 64 2.04 3.76 -15.71
CA GLY A 64 2.10 2.32 -15.55
C GLY A 64 1.46 1.81 -14.26
N LEU A 65 1.99 0.70 -13.73
CA LEU A 65 1.41 -0.02 -12.60
C LEU A 65 1.55 0.74 -11.29
N LEU A 66 2.62 1.53 -11.14
CA LEU A 66 2.84 2.37 -9.97
C LEU A 66 1.88 3.56 -9.87
N LYS A 67 0.99 3.80 -10.84
CA LYS A 67 -0.13 4.76 -10.70
C LYS A 67 -1.27 4.21 -9.84
N ASP A 68 -1.41 2.89 -9.75
CA ASP A 68 -2.48 2.25 -9.00
C ASP A 68 -2.08 2.06 -7.52
N PRO A 69 -2.71 2.77 -6.57
CA PRO A 69 -2.37 2.66 -5.16
C PRO A 69 -2.55 1.24 -4.60
N TYR A 70 -3.51 0.48 -5.11
CA TYR A 70 -3.70 -0.91 -4.68
C TYR A 70 -2.58 -1.82 -5.15
N TYR A 71 -2.07 -1.59 -6.35
CA TYR A 71 -0.93 -2.32 -6.87
C TYR A 71 0.34 -1.99 -6.07
N VAL A 72 0.60 -0.70 -5.81
CA VAL A 72 1.74 -0.27 -5.01
C VAL A 72 1.71 -0.89 -3.62
N ARG A 73 0.54 -0.89 -2.96
CA ARG A 73 0.37 -1.58 -1.67
C ARG A 73 0.69 -3.08 -1.76
N LYS A 74 0.23 -3.77 -2.80
CA LYS A 74 0.50 -5.21 -2.98
C LYS A 74 1.99 -5.53 -3.12
N ILE A 75 2.74 -4.74 -3.89
CA ILE A 75 4.18 -5.00 -4.09
C ILE A 75 5.01 -4.66 -2.84
N ILE A 76 4.51 -3.74 -1.99
CA ILE A 76 5.10 -3.46 -0.69
C ILE A 76 4.92 -4.67 0.24
N GLU A 77 3.69 -5.17 0.36
CA GLU A 77 3.29 -6.20 1.33
C GLU A 77 3.65 -7.63 0.91
N SER A 78 3.62 -7.94 -0.39
CA SER A 78 3.78 -9.30 -0.91
C SER A 78 5.05 -9.48 -1.73
N GLU A 79 5.93 -10.37 -1.27
CA GLU A 79 7.17 -10.71 -1.98
C GLU A 79 6.92 -11.28 -3.38
N GLY A 80 5.89 -12.11 -3.56
CA GLY A 80 5.55 -12.66 -4.88
C GLY A 80 5.18 -11.56 -5.89
N HIS A 81 4.39 -10.57 -5.46
CA HIS A 81 4.00 -9.44 -6.30
C HIS A 81 5.21 -8.53 -6.58
N ARG A 82 6.06 -8.31 -5.58
CA ARG A 82 7.32 -7.57 -5.72
C ARG A 82 8.24 -8.20 -6.77
N LEU A 83 8.48 -9.50 -6.70
CA LEU A 83 9.32 -10.21 -7.67
C LEU A 83 8.74 -10.09 -9.09
N GLY A 84 7.41 -10.16 -9.21
CA GLY A 84 6.70 -9.91 -10.47
C GLY A 84 6.97 -8.50 -11.01
N PHE A 85 6.85 -7.47 -10.17
CA PHE A 85 7.14 -6.08 -10.55
C PHE A 85 8.61 -5.88 -10.96
N VAL A 86 9.55 -6.40 -10.19
CA VAL A 86 10.99 -6.31 -10.51
C VAL A 86 11.29 -6.95 -11.86
N SER A 87 10.73 -8.14 -12.12
CA SER A 87 10.87 -8.82 -13.41
C SER A 87 10.26 -8.02 -14.55
N TYR A 88 9.07 -7.45 -14.34
CA TYR A 88 8.39 -6.58 -15.29
C TYR A 88 9.28 -5.38 -15.70
N ILE A 89 9.83 -4.65 -14.74
CA ILE A 89 10.72 -3.50 -15.00
C ILE A 89 11.99 -3.94 -15.72
N LYS A 90 12.65 -5.01 -15.26
CA LYS A 90 13.86 -5.55 -15.90
C LYS A 90 13.62 -5.97 -17.34
N ASN A 91 12.42 -6.47 -17.67
CA ASN A 91 12.08 -6.84 -19.04
C ASN A 91 11.75 -5.63 -19.92
N LYS A 92 11.18 -4.55 -19.37
CA LYS A 92 11.02 -3.28 -20.09
C LYS A 92 12.35 -2.61 -20.42
N ALA A 93 13.31 -2.77 -19.52
CA ALA A 93 14.65 -2.22 -19.66
C ALA A 93 15.63 -3.12 -20.44
N LYS A 94 15.18 -4.22 -21.06
CA LYS A 94 16.02 -4.95 -22.02
C LYS A 94 15.93 -4.24 -23.36
#